data_AF-A0A392PRG8-F1
#
_entry.id   AF-A0A392PRG8-F1
#
_cell.length_a   1.000
_cell.length_b   1.000
_cell.length_c   1.000
_cell.angle_alpha   90.00
_cell.angle_beta   90.00
_cell.angle_gamma   90.00
#
_symmetry.space_group_name_H-M   'P 1'
#
loop_
_entity.id
_entity.type
_entity.pdbx_description
1 polymer ?
#
loop_
_entity_poly.entity_id
_entity_poly.type
_entity_poly.pdbx_seq_one_letter_code
_entity_poly.pdbx_strand_id
1 'polypeptide(L)' 'AESLVKFQQDMGETMGELGLAFVKLTKFESEEAEFESQRVRAADMRNVATAAVKASRLYRELNTQTIKHL' A
#
# COMPACT_ATOMS: atom_id res chain seq x y z
N ALA A 1 22.51 8.33 -8.72
CA ALA A 1 22.09 6.96 -9.09
C ALA A 1 21.66 6.17 -7.85
N GLU A 2 22.57 5.91 -6.92
CA GLU A 2 22.29 5.17 -5.67
C GLU A 2 21.17 5.77 -4.81
N SER A 3 21.12 7.10 -4.69
CA SER A 3 20.06 7.78 -3.95
C SER A 3 18.67 7.52 -4.54
N LEU A 4 18.53 7.50 -5.88
CA LEU A 4 17.28 7.20 -6.56
C LEU A 4 16.84 5.75 -6.32
N VAL A 5 17.78 4.80 -6.43
CA VAL A 5 17.53 3.38 -6.13
C VAL A 5 17.04 3.22 -4.68
N LYS A 6 17.71 3.88 -3.72
CA LYS A 6 17.29 3.85 -2.32
C LYS A 6 15.88 4.42 -2.13
N PHE A 7 15.58 5.58 -2.71
CA PHE A 7 14.24 6.17 -2.63
C PHE A 7 13.14 5.25 -3.18
N GLN A 8 13.38 4.60 -4.33
CA GLN A 8 12.40 3.67 -4.91
C GLN A 8 12.18 2.45 -4.01
N GLN A 9 13.23 1.92 -3.39
CA GLN A 9 13.11 0.84 -2.41
C GLN A 9 12.30 1.28 -1.18
N ASP A 10 12.67 2.40 -0.56
CA ASP A 10 12.02 2.95 0.64
C ASP A 10 10.52 3.25 0.39
N MET A 11 10.20 3.79 -0.79
CA MET A 11 8.81 4.01 -1.22
C MET A 11 8.05 2.69 -1.40
N GLY A 12 8.70 1.66 -1.97
CA GLY A 12 8.12 0.33 -2.11
C GLY A 12 7.79 -0.31 -0.77
N GLU A 13 8.65 -0.13 0.24
CA GLU A 13 8.42 -0.60 1.60
C GLU A 13 7.30 0.18 2.29
N THR A 14 7.38 1.51 2.29
CA THR A 14 6.38 2.41 2.90
C THR A 14 4.97 2.14 2.35
N MET A 15 4.83 1.96 1.03
CA MET A 15 3.52 1.63 0.42
C MET A 15 3.02 0.25 0.81
N GLY A 16 3.92 -0.71 1.04
CA GLY A 16 3.56 -2.04 1.55
C GLY A 16 3.02 -1.98 2.99
N GLU A 17 3.71 -1.25 3.87
CA GLU A 17 3.29 -1.04 5.25
C GLU A 17 1.96 -0.28 5.34
N LEU A 18 1.80 0.76 4.52
CA LEU A 18 0.55 1.52 4.41
C LEU A 18 -0.61 0.60 3.98
N GLY A 19 -0.38 -0.28 3.00
CA GLY A 19 -1.35 -1.27 2.58
C GLY A 19 -1.77 -2.20 3.73
N LEU A 20 -0.82 -2.68 4.52
CA LEU A 20 -1.11 -3.52 5.69
C LEU A 20 -1.89 -2.76 6.78
N ALA A 21 -1.58 -1.48 7.00
CA ALA A 21 -2.32 -0.64 7.93
C ALA A 21 -3.80 -0.51 7.51
N PHE A 22 -4.07 -0.25 6.23
CA PHE A 22 -5.45 -0.18 5.72
C PHE A 22 -6.18 -1.53 5.75
N VAL A 23 -5.49 -2.67 5.61
CA VAL A 23 -6.09 -4.00 5.86
C VAL A 23 -6.55 -4.13 7.31
N LYS A 24 -5.72 -3.71 8.27
CA LYS A 24 -6.07 -3.75 9.70
C LYS A 24 -7.25 -2.83 10.01
N LEU A 25 -7.28 -1.63 9.44
CA LEU A 25 -8.40 -0.70 9.62
C LEU A 25 -9.69 -1.22 8.95
N THR A 26 -9.59 -1.82 7.76
CA THR A 26 -10.72 -2.49 7.10
C THR A 26 -11.33 -3.55 8.01
N LYS A 27 -10.48 -4.38 8.63
CA LYS A 27 -10.90 -5.41 9.57
C LYS A 27 -11.60 -4.79 10.78
N PHE A 28 -10.98 -3.80 11.43
CA PHE A 28 -11.54 -3.05 12.56
C PHE A 28 -12.94 -2.49 12.29
N GLU A 29 -13.17 -1.91 11.11
CA GLU A 29 -14.48 -1.34 10.75
C GLU A 29 -15.50 -2.38 10.28
N SER A 30 -15.07 -3.61 10.01
CA SER A 30 -15.95 -4.70 9.54
C SER A 30 -16.36 -5.70 10.63
N GLU A 31 -15.57 -5.86 11.70
CA GLU A 31 -15.75 -6.94 12.67
C GLU A 31 -17.09 -6.88 13.41
N GLU A 32 -17.59 -5.69 13.73
CA GLU A 32 -18.88 -5.48 14.41
C GLU A 32 -19.62 -4.27 13.81
N ALA A 33 -19.71 -4.23 12.47
CA ALA A 33 -20.31 -3.11 11.77
C ALA A 33 -21.85 -3.08 11.98
N GLU A 34 -22.31 -2.23 12.89
CA GLU A 34 -23.74 -1.96 13.14
C GLU A 34 -24.29 -0.86 12.21
N PHE A 35 -23.43 0.07 11.79
CA PHE A 35 -23.82 1.22 10.98
C PHE A 35 -23.34 1.10 9.53
N GLU A 36 -24.15 1.60 8.59
CA GLU A 36 -23.78 1.64 7.17
C GLU A 36 -22.50 2.45 6.92
N SER A 37 -22.27 3.50 7.70
CA SER A 37 -21.06 4.32 7.61
C SER A 37 -19.77 3.50 7.84
N GLN A 38 -19.79 2.52 8.75
CA GLN A 38 -18.65 1.63 8.99
C GLN A 38 -18.39 0.74 7.77
N ARG A 39 -19.45 0.22 7.13
CA ARG A 39 -19.37 -0.63 5.94
C ARG A 39 -18.78 0.15 4.75
N VAL A 40 -19.22 1.41 4.57
CA VAL A 40 -18.66 2.32 3.56
C VAL A 40 -17.18 2.58 3.83
N ARG A 41 -16.79 2.95 5.06
CA ARG A 41 -15.38 3.17 5.42
C ARG A 41 -14.54 1.91 5.21
N ALA A 42 -15.04 0.73 5.59
CA ALA A 42 -14.36 -0.55 5.37
C ALA A 42 -14.12 -0.83 3.88
N ALA A 43 -15.08 -0.51 3.00
CA ALA A 43 -14.91 -0.63 1.55
C ALA A 43 -13.85 0.34 1.02
N ASP A 44 -13.88 1.61 1.47
CA ASP A 44 -12.90 2.61 1.06
C ASP A 44 -11.49 2.23 1.49
N MET A 45 -11.31 1.81 2.75
CA MET A 45 -10.01 1.38 3.26
C MET A 45 -9.47 0.16 2.51
N ARG A 46 -10.34 -0.77 2.10
CA ARG A 46 -9.94 -1.91 1.26
C ARG A 46 -9.45 -1.47 -0.11
N ASN A 47 -10.09 -0.47 -0.71
CA ASN A 47 -9.66 0.10 -1.98
C ASN A 47 -8.28 0.76 -1.84
N VAL A 48 -8.07 1.53 -0.77
CA VAL A 48 -6.77 2.16 -0.50
C VAL A 48 -5.69 1.11 -0.21
N ALA A 49 -5.99 0.07 0.59
CA ALA A 49 -5.07 -1.05 0.82
C ALA A 49 -4.61 -1.69 -0.50
N THR A 50 -5.56 -1.93 -1.41
CA THR A 50 -5.28 -2.52 -2.72
C THR A 50 -4.41 -1.61 -3.58
N ALA A 51 -4.71 -0.30 -3.60
CA ALA A 51 -3.93 0.68 -4.33
C ALA A 51 -2.49 0.78 -3.79
N ALA A 52 -2.32 0.80 -2.46
CA ALA A 52 -1.01 0.84 -1.81
C ALA A 52 -0.17 -0.40 -2.11
N VAL A 53 -0.76 -1.60 -2.08
CA VAL A 53 -0.06 -2.85 -2.47
C VAL A 53 0.36 -2.82 -3.95
N LYS A 54 -0.49 -2.29 -4.83
CA LYS A 54 -0.14 -2.12 -6.25
C LYS A 54 1.03 -1.13 -6.41
N ALA A 55 0.99 0.01 -5.74
CA ALA A 55 2.07 0.99 -5.76
C ALA A 55 3.39 0.41 -5.24
N SER A 56 3.35 -0.35 -4.14
CA SER A 56 4.51 -1.06 -3.59
C SER A 56 5.17 -1.97 -4.65
N ARG A 57 4.38 -2.76 -5.38
CA ARG A 57 4.88 -3.62 -6.46
C ARG A 57 5.49 -2.81 -7.60
N LEU A 58 4.85 -1.72 -8.00
CA LEU A 58 5.36 -0.83 -9.05
C LEU A 58 6.70 -0.20 -8.67
N TYR A 59 6.87 0.24 -7.41
CA TYR A 59 8.16 0.76 -6.94
C TYR A 59 9.27 -0.29 -6.93
N ARG A 60 8.97 -1.54 -6.56
CA ARG A 60 9.93 -2.66 -6.61
C ARG A 60 10.34 -3.01 -8.04
N GLU A 61 9.38 -3.05 -8.96
CA GLU A 61 9.62 -3.25 -10.39
C GLU A 61 10.49 -2.11 -10.95
N LEU A 62 10.12 -0.86 -10.67
CA LEU A 62 10.86 0.33 -11.10
C LEU A 62 12.30 0.32 -10.56
N ASN A 63 12.47 -0.10 -9.30
CA ASN A 63 13.78 -0.23 -8.69
C ASN A 63 14.65 -1.28 -9.41
N THR A 64 14.07 -2.43 -9.72
CA THR A 64 14.74 -3.49 -10.48
C THR A 64 15.18 -3.01 -11.87
N GLN A 65 14.31 -2.30 -12.59
CA GLN A 65 14.65 -1.72 -13.89
C GLN A 65 15.73 -0.65 -13.76
N THR A 66 15.65 0.20 -12.73
CA THR A 66 16.63 1.26 -12.48
C THR A 66 18.02 0.69 -12.20
N ILE A 67 18.12 -0.33 -11.34
CA ILE A 67 19.39 -1.04 -11.06
C ILE A 67 19.94 -1.70 -12.33
N LYS A 68 19.09 -2.30 -13.16
CA LYS A 68 19.52 -2.98 -14.40
C LYS A 68 20.12 -2.03 -15.44
N HIS A 69 19.69 -0.77 -15.45
CA HIS A 69 20.10 0.25 -16.42
C HIS A 69 21.11 1.27 -15.87
N LEU A 70 21.57 1.07 -14.64
CA LEU A 70 22.66 1.80 -13.99
C LEU A 70 23.94 0.97 -14.01
#